data_AF-A0A652Z0A6-F1
#
_entry.id   AF-A0A652Z0A6-F1
#
_cell.length_a   1.000
_cell.length_b   1.000
_cell.length_c   1.000
_cell.angle_alpha   90.00
_cell.angle_beta   90.00
_cell.angle_gamma   90.00
#
_symmetry.space_group_name_H-M   'P 1'
#
loop_
_entity.id
_entity.type
_entity.pdbx_description
1 polymer ?
#
loop_
_entity_poly.entity_id
_entity_poly.type
_entity_poly.pdbx_seq_one_letter_code
_entity_poly.pdbx_strand_id
1 'polypeptide(L)'
;MEVILEVTLEFIKAITATLLLLLLGDFFSTFLYHVPEHVFGKFHSIVHHGKNRSFLHYAVLTRNPFVMLDGILGAVPYFIFTPWLWHLSAVGTIIGLLLGEFHVVWRHVSILEWKTPEPFKSWCDLFFITTPERHWLHHQNAFAAFGDIFSFYDYPAQKWLIFLRFVRRKFKQVNQVIDSKTISC
;
A
#
# COMPACT_ATOMS: atom_id res chain seq x y z
N MET A 1 21.26 21.73 -30.44
CA MET A 1 21.01 20.28 -30.49
C MET A 1 21.38 19.63 -29.16
N GLU A 2 22.59 19.88 -28.63
CA GLU A 2 23.05 19.38 -27.32
C GLU A 2 22.14 19.77 -26.14
N VAL A 3 21.74 21.04 -26.05
CA VAL A 3 20.81 21.51 -24.99
C VAL A 3 19.46 20.78 -25.01
N ILE A 4 18.92 20.51 -26.21
CA ILE A 4 17.64 19.79 -26.34
C ILE A 4 17.80 18.34 -25.90
N LEU A 5 18.94 17.71 -26.24
CA LEU A 5 19.25 16.34 -25.84
C LEU A 5 19.42 16.22 -24.32
N GLU A 6 20.13 17.15 -23.70
CA GLU A 6 20.34 17.20 -22.26
C GLU A 6 19.02 17.37 -21.49
N VAL A 7 18.19 18.35 -21.89
CA VAL A 7 16.86 18.56 -21.29
C VAL A 7 15.97 17.34 -21.45
N THR A 8 15.99 16.72 -22.63
CA THR A 8 15.21 15.50 -22.90
C THR A 8 15.66 14.34 -22.02
N LEU A 9 16.97 14.16 -21.84
CA LEU A 9 17.53 13.13 -20.97
C LEU A 9 17.13 13.33 -19.51
N GLU A 10 17.23 14.56 -19.00
CA GLU A 10 16.82 14.87 -17.63
C GLU A 10 15.32 14.65 -17.41
N PHE A 11 14.50 14.99 -18.41
CA PHE A 11 13.06 14.71 -18.37
C PHE A 11 12.77 13.20 -18.33
N ILE A 12 13.45 12.41 -19.15
CA ILE A 12 13.33 10.94 -19.14
C ILE A 12 13.74 10.40 -17.77
N LYS A 13 14.89 10.82 -17.22
CA LYS A 13 15.33 10.38 -15.88
C LYS A 13 14.31 10.72 -14.79
N ALA A 14 13.70 11.90 -14.85
CA ALA A 14 12.67 12.31 -13.90
C ALA A 14 11.41 11.42 -14.00
N ILE A 15 10.92 11.17 -15.21
CA ILE A 15 9.77 10.25 -15.42
C ILE A 15 10.13 8.83 -14.95
N THR A 16 11.30 8.33 -15.32
CA THR A 16 11.75 6.98 -14.92
C THR A 16 11.85 6.87 -13.40
N ALA A 17 12.47 7.83 -12.72
CA ALA A 17 12.55 7.83 -11.26
C ALA A 17 11.16 7.88 -10.61
N THR A 18 10.25 8.71 -11.13
CA THR A 18 8.87 8.80 -10.66
C THR A 18 8.15 7.46 -10.78
N LEU A 19 8.17 6.86 -11.98
CA LEU A 19 7.48 5.59 -12.25
C LEU A 19 8.07 4.45 -11.44
N LEU A 20 9.40 4.35 -11.36
CA LEU A 20 10.06 3.33 -10.54
C LEU A 20 9.70 3.47 -9.06
N LEU A 21 9.69 4.68 -8.53
CA LEU A 21 9.32 4.92 -7.14
C LEU A 21 7.88 4.46 -6.86
N LEU A 22 6.92 4.84 -7.71
CA LEU A 22 5.51 4.48 -7.53
C LEU A 22 5.29 2.98 -7.68
N LEU A 23 5.90 2.35 -8.69
CA LEU A 23 5.77 0.91 -8.93
C LEU A 23 6.40 0.08 -7.80
N LEU A 24 7.63 0.40 -7.41
CA LEU A 24 8.31 -0.32 -6.34
C LEU A 24 7.67 -0.03 -4.98
N GLY A 25 7.35 1.24 -4.70
CA GLY A 25 6.68 1.63 -3.47
C GLY A 25 5.35 0.89 -3.28
N ASP A 26 4.51 0.85 -4.32
CA ASP A 26 3.24 0.12 -4.26
C ASP A 26 3.43 -1.39 -4.20
N PHE A 27 4.40 -1.96 -4.93
CA PHE A 27 4.70 -3.39 -4.81
C PHE A 27 5.10 -3.76 -3.37
N PHE A 28 6.07 -3.06 -2.79
CA PHE A 28 6.54 -3.35 -1.45
C PHE A 28 5.45 -3.06 -0.40
N SER A 29 4.68 -1.98 -0.57
CA SER A 29 3.53 -1.68 0.28
C SER A 29 2.50 -2.79 0.22
N THR A 30 2.08 -3.21 -0.98
CA THR A 30 1.04 -4.22 -1.15
C THR A 30 1.49 -5.59 -0.63
N PHE A 31 2.65 -6.09 -1.06
CA PHE A 31 3.03 -7.49 -0.81
C PHE A 31 3.76 -7.72 0.50
N LEU A 32 4.53 -6.74 1.00
CA LEU A 32 5.36 -6.91 2.19
C LEU A 32 4.81 -6.21 3.42
N TYR A 33 3.89 -5.26 3.25
CA TYR A 33 3.26 -4.56 4.37
C TYR A 33 1.75 -4.86 4.44
N HIS A 34 0.98 -4.40 3.47
CA HIS A 34 -0.49 -4.39 3.50
C HIS A 34 -1.09 -5.81 3.57
N VAL A 35 -0.76 -6.71 2.64
CA VAL A 35 -1.29 -8.09 2.65
C VAL A 35 -0.84 -8.87 3.90
N PRO A 36 0.43 -8.82 4.33
CA PRO A 36 0.85 -9.41 5.61
C PRO A 36 0.09 -8.85 6.82
N GLU A 37 -0.14 -7.53 6.88
CA GLU A 37 -0.92 -6.89 7.95
C GLU A 37 -2.37 -7.40 7.98
N HIS A 38 -2.99 -7.72 6.84
CA HIS A 38 -4.30 -8.38 6.82
C HIS A 38 -4.31 -9.79 7.43
N VAL A 39 -3.16 -10.47 7.44
CA VAL A 39 -3.06 -11.85 7.93
C VAL A 39 -2.56 -11.92 9.38
N PHE A 40 -1.55 -11.12 9.71
CA PHE A 40 -0.83 -11.17 10.99
C PHE A 40 -1.09 -9.94 11.84
N GLY A 41 -1.41 -8.82 11.21
CA GLY A 41 -1.67 -7.53 11.82
C GLY A 41 -2.96 -7.51 12.62
N LYS A 42 -2.90 -6.88 13.80
CA LYS A 42 -4.07 -6.65 14.65
C LYS A 42 -4.64 -5.25 14.47
N PHE A 43 -3.78 -4.24 14.27
CA PHE A 43 -4.18 -2.84 14.27
C PHE A 43 -4.67 -2.38 12.90
N HIS A 44 -4.02 -2.78 11.80
CA HIS A 44 -4.47 -2.47 10.45
C HIS A 44 -5.94 -2.83 10.23
N SER A 45 -6.36 -4.05 10.56
CA SER A 45 -7.77 -4.46 10.40
C SER A 45 -8.74 -3.68 11.31
N ILE A 46 -8.33 -3.31 12.53
CA ILE A 46 -9.21 -2.60 13.49
C ILE A 46 -9.35 -1.12 13.13
N VAL A 47 -8.25 -0.49 12.73
CA VAL A 47 -8.15 0.95 12.55
C VAL A 47 -8.42 1.34 11.10
N HIS A 48 -7.78 0.68 10.14
CA HIS A 48 -7.90 1.00 8.72
C HIS A 48 -9.28 0.62 8.15
N HIS A 49 -9.85 -0.52 8.57
CA HIS A 49 -11.22 -0.93 8.17
C HIS A 49 -12.31 -0.50 9.16
N GLY A 50 -11.96 0.18 10.25
CA GLY A 50 -12.91 0.69 11.24
C GLY A 50 -13.82 1.80 10.68
N LYS A 51 -14.83 2.22 11.47
CA LYS A 51 -15.64 3.41 11.14
C LYS A 51 -14.88 4.73 11.35
N ASN A 52 -14.04 4.79 12.39
CA ASN A 52 -13.19 5.95 12.69
C ASN A 52 -11.75 5.67 12.22
N ARG A 53 -11.49 5.88 10.93
CA ARG A 53 -10.28 5.48 10.21
C ARG A 53 -9.11 6.43 10.40
N SER A 54 -8.65 6.57 11.64
CA SER A 54 -7.46 7.36 11.94
C SER A 54 -6.62 6.67 12.99
N PHE A 55 -5.40 6.30 12.59
CA PHE A 55 -4.37 5.78 13.51
C PHE A 55 -4.08 6.76 14.64
N LEU A 56 -4.08 8.07 14.36
CA LEU A 56 -3.93 9.10 15.39
C LEU A 56 -5.12 9.09 16.36
N HIS A 57 -6.35 9.12 15.84
CA HIS A 57 -7.55 9.10 16.69
C HIS A 57 -7.60 7.84 17.56
N TYR A 58 -7.29 6.68 16.99
CA TYR A 58 -7.27 5.43 17.73
C TYR A 58 -6.12 5.37 18.75
N ALA A 59 -4.93 5.85 18.40
CA ALA A 59 -3.79 5.91 19.32
C ALA A 59 -4.09 6.80 20.54
N VAL A 60 -4.73 7.96 20.32
CA VAL A 60 -5.18 8.85 21.40
C VAL A 60 -6.26 8.18 22.25
N LEU A 61 -7.28 7.59 21.61
CA LEU A 61 -8.41 6.96 22.30
C LEU A 61 -7.98 5.75 23.14
N THR A 62 -7.10 4.91 22.60
CA THR A 62 -6.60 3.70 23.28
C THR A 62 -5.35 3.95 24.13
N ARG A 63 -4.83 5.19 24.15
CA ARG A 63 -3.55 5.58 24.77
C ARG A 63 -2.40 4.68 24.37
N ASN A 64 -2.42 4.21 23.13
CA ASN A 64 -1.43 3.30 22.58
C ASN A 64 -0.72 3.96 21.39
N PRO A 65 0.43 4.63 21.60
CA PRO A 65 1.16 5.30 20.53
C PRO A 65 1.74 4.32 19.50
N PHE A 66 1.89 3.03 19.83
CA PHE A 66 2.40 2.02 18.89
C PHE A 66 1.48 1.84 17.68
N VAL A 67 0.21 2.19 17.78
CA VAL A 67 -0.72 2.19 16.62
C VAL A 67 -0.26 3.16 15.53
N MET A 68 0.44 4.24 15.88
CA MET A 68 0.99 5.16 14.87
C MET A 68 2.15 4.57 14.09
N LEU A 69 2.90 3.62 14.66
CA LEU A 69 3.96 2.94 13.93
C LEU A 69 3.39 2.15 12.76
N ASP A 70 2.22 1.54 12.92
CA ASP A 70 1.53 0.84 11.84
C ASP A 70 1.26 1.82 10.67
N GLY A 71 0.64 2.96 10.96
CA GLY A 71 0.43 4.01 9.96
C GLY A 71 1.72 4.50 9.27
N ILE A 72 2.82 4.64 10.01
CA ILE A 72 4.13 5.05 9.45
C ILE A 72 4.74 3.95 8.59
N LEU A 73 4.65 2.68 9.02
CA LEU A 73 5.17 1.53 8.30
C LEU A 73 4.51 1.35 6.93
N GLY A 74 3.27 1.80 6.76
CA GLY A 74 2.62 1.86 5.45
C GLY A 74 3.26 2.82 4.46
N ALA A 75 3.97 3.86 4.92
CA ALA A 75 4.67 4.81 4.05
C ALA A 75 6.12 4.41 3.76
N VAL A 76 6.75 3.62 4.63
CA VAL A 76 8.15 3.18 4.51
C VAL A 76 8.50 2.61 3.12
N PRO A 77 7.68 1.76 2.48
CA PRO A 77 7.94 1.23 1.14
C PRO A 77 8.26 2.28 0.08
N TYR A 78 7.71 3.48 0.20
CA TYR A 78 7.96 4.59 -0.73
C TYR A 78 9.24 5.35 -0.39
N PHE A 79 9.69 5.33 0.87
CA PHE A 79 10.91 6.02 1.30
C PHE A 79 12.17 5.18 1.12
N ILE A 80 12.09 3.84 1.19
CA ILE A 80 13.29 3.00 1.13
C ILE A 80 14.05 3.19 -0.19
N PHE A 81 13.39 3.41 -1.33
CA PHE A 81 14.09 3.56 -2.61
C PHE A 81 14.63 4.97 -2.86
N THR A 82 14.33 5.93 -1.98
CA THR A 82 14.68 7.34 -2.20
C THR A 82 16.18 7.58 -2.36
N PRO A 83 17.11 6.98 -1.59
CA PRO A 83 18.54 7.25 -1.78
C PRO A 83 19.03 6.83 -3.17
N TRP A 84 18.56 5.68 -3.67
CA TRP A 84 18.93 5.16 -4.97
C TRP A 84 18.32 5.96 -6.13
N LEU A 85 17.02 6.28 -6.04
CA LEU A 85 16.34 7.02 -7.09
C LEU A 85 16.72 8.50 -7.12
N TRP A 86 17.19 9.06 -6.00
CA TRP A 86 17.74 10.41 -5.93
C TRP A 86 18.95 10.58 -6.84
N HIS A 87 19.81 9.56 -6.93
CA HIS A 87 20.95 9.55 -7.84
C HIS A 87 20.54 9.48 -9.32
N LEU A 88 19.36 8.93 -9.63
CA LEU A 88 18.81 8.92 -10.98
C LEU A 88 18.18 10.27 -11.34
N SER A 89 17.30 10.77 -10.48
CA SER A 89 16.71 12.12 -10.58
C SER A 89 16.08 12.52 -9.25
N ALA A 90 16.67 13.51 -8.58
CA ALA A 90 16.08 14.11 -7.37
C ALA A 90 14.69 14.68 -7.64
N VAL A 91 14.52 15.38 -8.78
CA VAL A 91 13.23 15.97 -9.18
C VAL A 91 12.17 14.88 -9.37
N GLY A 92 12.48 13.82 -10.13
CA GLY A 92 11.57 12.69 -10.32
C GLY A 92 11.23 11.98 -9.00
N THR A 93 12.21 11.83 -8.10
CA THR A 93 11.98 11.23 -6.78
C THR A 93 11.02 12.06 -5.93
N ILE A 94 11.19 13.38 -5.89
CA ILE A 94 10.29 14.28 -5.17
C ILE A 94 8.88 14.24 -5.77
N ILE A 95 8.77 14.31 -7.09
CA ILE A 95 7.48 14.22 -7.80
C ILE A 95 6.78 12.91 -7.48
N GLY A 96 7.50 11.78 -7.52
CA GLY A 96 6.96 10.47 -7.17
C GLY A 96 6.44 10.41 -5.73
N LEU A 97 7.17 10.94 -4.75
CA LEU A 97 6.72 10.98 -3.36
C LEU A 97 5.43 11.80 -3.21
N LEU A 98 5.38 12.97 -3.85
CA LEU A 98 4.20 13.83 -3.82
C LEU A 98 2.99 13.17 -4.49
N LEU A 99 3.19 12.54 -5.66
CA LEU A 99 2.12 11.82 -6.36
C LEU A 99 1.61 10.63 -5.55
N GLY A 100 2.52 9.89 -4.89
CA GLY A 100 2.15 8.80 -3.98
C GLY A 100 1.27 9.30 -2.84
N GLU A 101 1.68 10.36 -2.14
CA GLU A 101 0.92 10.94 -1.04
C GLU A 101 -0.44 11.50 -1.49
N PHE A 102 -0.47 12.25 -2.61
CA PHE A 102 -1.72 12.76 -3.17
C PHE A 102 -2.65 11.62 -3.56
N HIS A 103 -2.13 10.52 -4.10
CA HIS A 103 -2.92 9.35 -4.39
C HIS A 103 -3.49 8.70 -3.13
N VAL A 104 -2.70 8.61 -2.05
CA VAL A 104 -3.16 8.11 -0.74
C VAL A 104 -4.33 8.92 -0.20
N VAL A 105 -4.27 10.25 -0.29
CA VAL A 105 -5.38 11.12 0.12
C VAL A 105 -6.57 10.95 -0.81
N TRP A 106 -6.34 10.99 -2.13
CA TRP A 106 -7.39 10.93 -3.13
C TRP A 106 -8.20 9.64 -3.05
N ARG A 107 -7.58 8.47 -2.92
CA ARG A 107 -8.29 7.18 -2.85
C ARG A 107 -9.21 7.02 -1.63
N HIS A 108 -9.14 7.91 -0.64
CA HIS A 108 -10.01 7.90 0.53
C HIS A 108 -11.23 8.83 0.42
N VAL A 109 -11.38 9.60 -0.66
CA VAL A 109 -12.47 10.59 -0.78
C VAL A 109 -13.86 9.98 -0.98
N SER A 110 -13.99 8.72 -1.46
CA SER A 110 -15.30 8.07 -1.66
C SER A 110 -16.13 7.89 -0.39
N ILE A 111 -15.52 8.02 0.79
CA ILE A 111 -16.26 8.07 2.05
C ILE A 111 -17.20 9.29 2.13
N LEU A 112 -16.93 10.33 1.34
CA LEU A 112 -17.71 11.55 1.23
C LEU A 112 -18.79 11.46 0.14
N GLU A 113 -19.17 10.25 -0.28
CA GLU A 113 -20.08 9.97 -1.41
C GLU A 113 -19.59 10.51 -2.76
N TRP A 114 -18.32 10.92 -2.83
CA TRP A 114 -17.69 11.39 -4.04
C TRP A 114 -17.45 10.23 -5.02
N LYS A 115 -17.67 10.51 -6.31
CA LYS A 115 -17.45 9.57 -7.42
C LYS A 115 -16.49 10.17 -8.46
N THR A 116 -15.59 9.34 -8.95
CA THR A 116 -14.68 9.62 -10.05
C THR A 116 -15.51 9.87 -11.31
N PRO A 117 -15.35 11.02 -11.99
CA PRO A 117 -16.06 11.29 -13.24
C PRO A 117 -15.69 10.26 -14.32
N GLU A 118 -16.67 9.83 -15.13
CA GLU A 118 -16.52 8.73 -16.10
C GLU A 118 -15.31 8.85 -17.06
N PRO A 119 -14.98 10.03 -17.62
CA PRO A 119 -13.79 10.16 -18.46
C PRO A 119 -12.50 9.83 -17.69
N PHE A 120 -12.37 10.31 -16.46
CA PHE A 120 -11.19 10.06 -15.62
C PHE A 120 -11.12 8.61 -15.16
N LYS A 121 -12.26 8.00 -14.86
CA LYS A 121 -12.35 6.58 -14.52
C LYS A 121 -11.85 5.71 -15.67
N SER A 122 -12.24 6.02 -16.90
CA SER A 122 -11.79 5.29 -18.10
C SER A 122 -10.28 5.34 -18.27
N TRP A 123 -9.66 6.50 -18.01
CA TRP A 123 -8.20 6.65 -18.00
C TRP A 123 -7.55 5.85 -16.87
N CYS A 124 -8.13 5.87 -15.66
CA CYS A 124 -7.62 5.08 -14.55
C CYS A 124 -7.68 3.59 -14.85
N ASP A 125 -8.78 3.10 -15.43
CA ASP A 125 -8.93 1.70 -15.81
C ASP A 125 -7.90 1.30 -16.87
N LEU A 126 -7.65 2.16 -17.88
CA LEU A 126 -6.64 1.93 -18.91
C LEU A 126 -5.21 1.86 -18.34
N PHE A 127 -4.87 2.73 -17.39
CA PHE A 127 -3.56 2.79 -16.76
C PHE A 127 -3.47 1.96 -15.48
N PHE A 128 -4.50 1.17 -15.17
CA PHE A 128 -4.60 0.35 -13.98
C PHE A 128 -4.39 1.15 -12.68
N ILE A 129 -4.87 2.38 -12.59
CA ILE A 129 -4.80 3.22 -11.39
C ILE A 129 -5.95 2.86 -10.44
N THR A 130 -5.66 2.68 -9.16
CA THR A 130 -6.66 2.41 -8.12
C THR A 130 -7.51 3.66 -7.89
N THR A 131 -8.81 3.57 -8.19
CA THR A 131 -9.72 4.69 -7.92
C THR A 131 -10.23 4.66 -6.47
N PRO A 132 -10.78 5.79 -5.97
CA PRO A 132 -11.43 5.85 -4.67
C PRO A 132 -12.51 4.78 -4.47
N GLU A 133 -13.30 4.46 -5.51
CA GLU A 133 -14.33 3.42 -5.44
C GLU A 133 -13.72 2.03 -5.29
N ARG A 134 -12.64 1.75 -6.03
CA ARG A 134 -11.94 0.46 -5.94
C ARG A 134 -11.33 0.28 -4.55
N HIS A 135 -10.66 1.31 -4.03
CA HIS A 135 -10.13 1.30 -2.67
C HIS A 135 -11.24 1.16 -1.63
N TRP A 136 -12.40 1.77 -1.86
CA TRP A 136 -13.56 1.60 -1.00
C TRP A 136 -14.10 0.16 -1.00
N LEU A 137 -14.09 -0.54 -2.15
CA LEU A 137 -14.42 -1.98 -2.20
C LEU A 137 -13.47 -2.81 -1.34
N HIS A 138 -12.18 -2.48 -1.30
CA HIS A 138 -11.21 -3.12 -0.40
C HIS A 138 -11.58 -2.88 1.07
N HIS A 139 -12.00 -1.66 1.41
CA HIS A 139 -12.48 -1.34 2.76
C HIS A 139 -13.72 -2.16 3.15
N GLN A 140 -14.64 -2.41 2.21
CA GLN A 140 -15.83 -3.24 2.41
C GLN A 140 -15.52 -4.74 2.46
N ASN A 141 -14.57 -5.19 1.65
CA ASN A 141 -14.12 -6.56 1.54
C ASN A 141 -12.59 -6.63 1.58
N ALA A 142 -12.04 -6.88 2.77
CA ALA A 142 -10.61 -7.00 3.03
C ALA A 142 -9.87 -8.11 2.24
N PHE A 143 -10.60 -8.93 1.45
CA PHE A 143 -10.03 -9.99 0.62
C PHE A 143 -9.92 -9.63 -0.86
N ALA A 144 -10.24 -8.41 -1.28
CA ALA A 144 -10.24 -8.00 -2.69
C ALA A 144 -9.74 -6.56 -2.89
N ALA A 145 -9.52 -6.17 -4.15
CA ALA A 145 -9.17 -4.81 -4.55
C ALA A 145 -7.86 -4.27 -3.93
N PHE A 146 -6.83 -5.12 -3.84
CA PHE A 146 -5.49 -4.68 -3.43
C PHE A 146 -4.78 -3.86 -4.52
N GLY A 147 -3.66 -3.24 -4.13
CA GLY A 147 -2.90 -2.31 -4.96
C GLY A 147 -3.17 -0.88 -4.50
N ASP A 148 -2.17 -0.26 -3.88
CA ASP A 148 -2.36 1.04 -3.27
C ASP A 148 -2.51 2.16 -4.28
N ILE A 149 -1.76 2.05 -5.39
CA ILE A 149 -1.77 2.99 -6.51
C ILE A 149 -2.19 2.27 -7.80
N PHE A 150 -1.76 1.02 -7.98
CA PHE A 150 -1.95 0.24 -9.19
C PHE A 150 -2.81 -1.00 -8.93
N SER A 151 -3.96 -1.04 -9.61
CA SER A 151 -4.96 -2.09 -9.49
C SER A 151 -4.52 -3.44 -10.06
N PHE A 152 -3.48 -3.49 -10.90
CA PHE A 152 -2.96 -4.75 -11.44
C PHE A 152 -2.28 -5.63 -10.38
N TYR A 153 -1.93 -5.08 -9.21
CA TYR A 153 -1.42 -5.88 -8.09
C TYR A 153 -2.51 -6.68 -7.37
N ASP A 154 -3.80 -6.41 -7.62
CA ASP A 154 -4.92 -7.05 -6.92
C ASP A 154 -4.88 -8.58 -7.01
N TYR A 155 -4.86 -9.12 -8.22
CA TYR A 155 -4.87 -10.57 -8.45
C TYR A 155 -3.68 -11.29 -7.77
N PRO A 156 -2.41 -10.88 -7.98
CA PRO A 156 -1.29 -11.50 -7.28
C PRO A 156 -1.37 -11.32 -5.76
N ALA A 157 -1.83 -10.17 -5.25
CA ALA A 157 -2.01 -9.92 -3.82
C ALA A 157 -3.05 -10.85 -3.18
N GLN A 158 -4.16 -11.14 -3.86
CA GLN A 158 -5.14 -12.11 -3.38
C GLN A 158 -4.55 -13.53 -3.25
N LYS A 159 -3.73 -13.95 -4.23
CA LYS A 159 -3.03 -15.25 -4.15
C LYS A 159 -2.05 -15.27 -2.99
N TRP A 160 -1.33 -14.17 -2.79
CA TRP A 160 -0.42 -14.00 -1.67
C TRP A 160 -1.14 -14.07 -0.31
N LEU A 161 -2.29 -13.41 -0.20
CA LEU A 161 -3.14 -13.46 1.00
C LEU A 161 -3.58 -14.90 1.33
N ILE A 162 -4.05 -15.66 0.33
CA ILE A 162 -4.45 -17.06 0.50
C ILE A 162 -3.27 -17.89 1.00
N PHE A 163 -2.09 -17.71 0.40
CA PHE A 163 -0.87 -18.40 0.79
C PHE A 163 -0.48 -18.07 2.24
N LEU A 164 -0.40 -16.79 2.61
CA LEU A 164 -0.05 -16.38 3.96
C LEU A 164 -1.03 -16.89 5.02
N ARG A 165 -2.34 -16.92 4.72
CA ARG A 165 -3.34 -17.51 5.61
C ARG A 165 -3.13 -19.01 5.79
N PHE A 166 -2.76 -19.73 4.73
CA PHE A 166 -2.40 -21.13 4.81
C PHE A 166 -1.17 -21.34 5.72
N VAL A 167 -0.11 -20.56 5.51
CA VAL A 167 1.10 -20.57 6.34
C VAL A 167 0.77 -20.31 7.81
N ARG A 168 -0.01 -19.27 8.11
CA ARG A 168 -0.46 -18.94 9.48
C ARG A 168 -1.19 -20.12 10.15
N ARG A 169 -2.08 -20.81 9.42
CA ARG A 169 -2.81 -21.98 9.94
C ARG A 169 -1.87 -23.14 10.24
N LYS A 170 -0.90 -23.42 9.36
CA LYS A 170 0.08 -24.49 9.56
C LYS A 170 0.96 -24.22 10.79
N PHE A 171 1.46 -23.01 10.98
CA PHE A 171 2.22 -22.65 12.18
C PHE A 171 1.41 -22.80 13.47
N LYS A 172 0.13 -22.39 13.47
CA LYS A 172 -0.74 -22.59 14.64
C LYS A 172 -0.94 -24.07 14.98
N GLN A 173 -1.15 -24.92 13.98
CA GLN A 173 -1.30 -26.37 14.19
C GLN A 173 -0.03 -26.99 14.77
N VAL A 174 1.14 -26.61 14.26
CA VAL A 174 2.43 -27.09 14.78
C VAL A 174 2.62 -26.68 16.25
N ASN A 175 2.35 -25.42 16.59
CA ASN A 175 2.47 -24.93 17.97
C ASN A 175 1.53 -25.67 18.93
N GLN A 176 0.28 -25.91 18.54
CA GLN A 176 -0.67 -26.67 19.36
C GLN A 176 -0.21 -28.12 19.62
N VAL A 177 0.39 -28.76 18.62
CA VAL A 177 0.96 -30.11 18.78
C VAL A 177 2.17 -30.10 19.73
N ILE A 178 3.05 -29.09 19.64
CA ILE A 178 4.20 -28.94 20.55
C ILE A 178 3.73 -28.68 21.99
N ASP A 179 2.78 -27.77 22.20
CA ASP A 179 2.24 -27.45 23.52
C ASP A 179 1.58 -28.68 24.16
N SER A 180 0.81 -29.45 23.37
CA SER A 180 0.17 -30.68 23.85
C SER A 180 1.16 -31.77 24.30
N LYS A 181 2.34 -31.86 23.66
CA LYS A 181 3.40 -32.80 24.05
C LYS A 181 4.17 -32.35 25.29
N THR A 182 4.30 -31.04 25.50
CA THR A 182 5.01 -30.45 26.65
C THR A 182 4.21 -30.58 27.95
N ILE A 183 2.87 -30.59 27.87
CA ILE A 183 1.98 -30.74 29.04
C ILE A 183 1.80 -32.22 29.44
N SER A 184 2.06 -33.16 28.53
CA SER A 184 1.96 -34.61 28.77
C SER A 184 3.23 -35.27 29.33
N CYS A 185 4.22 -34.49 29.76
CA CYS A 185 5.45 -34.98 30.39
C CYS A 185 5.52 -34.57 31.87
#